data_AF-A0A6P0U5X5-F1
#
_entry.id   AF-A0A6P0U5X5-F1
#
_cell.length_a   1.000
_cell.length_b   1.000
_cell.length_c   1.000
_cell.angle_alpha   90.00
_cell.angle_beta   90.00
_cell.angle_gamma   90.00
#
_symmetry.space_group_name_H-M   'P 1'
#
loop_
_entity.id
_entity.type
_entity.pdbx_description
1 polymer ?
#
loop_
_entity_poly.entity_id
_entity_poly.type
_entity_poly.pdbx_seq_one_letter_code
_entity_poly.pdbx_strand_id
1 'polypeptide(L)'
;KWISLPLLGFLAMFPLRKGKWKLALGLPLVGILPFVLSALPYCDAIACPLVPVSSGFVSSDRSAELVPYLLAQVAPQLAAHNIVYGLLLGIVLVGLMARSNTFLDYAESYFFALLVLSPIIHIWYFTWLVPFAVATQNLGTRLVSFSAFVYLVLFYRQSLGDFSWTLTPAERTLLWLPFLLGWAWTRLRPFTSRPSVSR
;
A
#
# COMPACT_ATOMS: atom_id res chain seq x y z
N LYS A 1 -6.21 -9.37 -5.87
CA LYS A 1 -4.88 -9.23 -5.22
C LYS A 1 -5.09 -9.19 -3.71
N TRP A 2 -4.22 -9.83 -2.93
CA TRP A 2 -4.28 -9.90 -1.45
C TRP A 2 -4.40 -8.54 -0.74
N ILE A 3 -4.03 -7.46 -1.42
CA ILE A 3 -4.18 -6.07 -1.01
C ILE A 3 -5.61 -5.65 -0.61
N SER A 4 -6.65 -6.29 -1.12
CA SER A 4 -8.03 -5.93 -0.76
C SER A 4 -8.50 -6.53 0.57
N LEU A 5 -7.76 -7.51 1.13
CA LEU A 5 -8.19 -8.19 2.35
C LEU A 5 -8.30 -7.26 3.56
N PRO A 6 -7.36 -6.34 3.84
CA PRO A 6 -7.52 -5.40 4.95
C PRO A 6 -8.75 -4.50 4.80
N LEU A 7 -9.08 -4.09 3.57
CA LEU A 7 -10.27 -3.29 3.28
C LEU A 7 -11.56 -4.08 3.60
N LEU A 8 -11.63 -5.35 3.18
CA LEU A 8 -12.75 -6.23 3.48
C LEU A 8 -12.86 -6.52 4.98
N GLY A 9 -11.74 -6.76 5.66
CA GLY A 9 -11.68 -6.95 7.10
C GLY A 9 -12.22 -5.74 7.86
N PHE A 10 -11.83 -4.53 7.45
CA PHE A 10 -12.36 -3.30 8.03
C PHE A 10 -13.85 -3.12 7.78
N LEU A 11 -14.34 -3.42 6.57
CA LEU A 11 -15.77 -3.38 6.27
C LEU A 11 -16.58 -4.37 7.12
N ALA A 12 -16.06 -5.56 7.36
CA ALA A 12 -16.68 -6.59 8.21
C ALA A 12 -16.77 -6.15 9.69
N MET A 13 -15.89 -5.27 10.16
CA MET A 13 -15.95 -4.77 11.53
C MET A 13 -17.18 -3.90 11.82
N PHE A 14 -17.71 -3.16 10.85
CA PHE A 14 -18.90 -2.32 11.06
C PHE A 14 -20.14 -3.11 11.52
N PRO A 15 -20.58 -4.17 10.81
CA PRO A 15 -21.66 -5.01 11.29
C PRO A 15 -21.29 -5.81 12.54
N LEU A 16 -20.03 -6.24 12.69
CA LEU A 16 -19.56 -6.96 13.88
C LEU A 16 -19.72 -6.13 15.16
N ARG A 17 -19.29 -4.86 15.13
CA ARG A 17 -19.49 -3.89 16.25
C ARG A 17 -20.96 -3.64 16.58
N LYS A 18 -21.88 -3.93 15.65
CA LYS A 18 -23.33 -3.83 15.83
C LYS A 18 -24.00 -5.17 16.18
N GLY A 19 -23.21 -6.21 16.49
CA GLY A 19 -23.71 -7.56 16.79
C GLY A 19 -24.27 -8.32 15.58
N LYS A 20 -24.14 -7.79 14.36
CA LYS A 20 -24.65 -8.40 13.12
C LYS A 20 -23.65 -9.40 12.53
N TRP A 21 -23.36 -10.47 13.26
CA TRP A 21 -22.32 -11.45 12.89
C TRP A 21 -22.54 -12.11 11.52
N LYS A 22 -23.79 -12.41 11.14
CA LYS A 22 -24.11 -12.98 9.81
C LYS A 22 -23.65 -12.07 8.67
N LEU A 23 -23.87 -10.76 8.82
CA LEU A 23 -23.46 -9.76 7.84
C LEU A 23 -21.94 -9.56 7.87
N ALA A 24 -21.33 -9.60 9.05
CA ALA A 24 -19.88 -9.53 9.22
C ALA A 24 -19.16 -10.71 8.54
N LEU A 25 -19.77 -11.90 8.50
CA LEU A 25 -19.23 -13.07 7.81
C LEU A 25 -19.59 -13.07 6.31
N GLY A 26 -20.82 -12.71 5.95
CA GLY A 26 -21.30 -12.74 4.56
C GLY A 26 -20.56 -11.74 3.66
N LEU A 27 -20.26 -10.54 4.17
CA LEU A 27 -19.60 -9.48 3.39
C LEU A 27 -18.20 -9.88 2.86
N PRO A 28 -17.26 -10.38 3.68
CA PRO A 28 -15.96 -10.83 3.17
C PRO A 28 -16.09 -12.07 2.27
N LEU A 29 -17.03 -12.99 2.54
CA LEU A 29 -17.26 -14.16 1.66
C LEU A 29 -17.67 -13.73 0.25
N VAL A 30 -18.64 -12.81 0.14
CA VAL A 30 -19.06 -12.26 -1.15
C VAL A 30 -17.94 -11.43 -1.78
N GLY A 31 -17.19 -10.65 -0.99
CA GLY A 31 -16.08 -9.83 -1.48
C GLY A 31 -14.88 -10.65 -2.00
N ILE A 32 -14.66 -11.86 -1.46
CA ILE A 32 -13.60 -12.78 -1.89
C ILE A 32 -14.02 -13.58 -3.13
N LEU A 33 -15.32 -13.74 -3.39
CA LEU A 33 -15.84 -14.57 -4.48
C LEU A 33 -15.23 -14.22 -5.86
N PRO A 34 -15.13 -12.95 -6.30
CA PRO A 34 -14.52 -12.62 -7.58
C PRO A 34 -13.05 -13.07 -7.67
N PHE A 35 -12.32 -12.97 -6.55
CA PHE A 35 -10.93 -13.42 -6.48
C PHE A 35 -10.85 -14.94 -6.63
N VAL A 36 -11.67 -15.69 -5.90
CA VAL A 36 -11.74 -17.17 -6.00
C VAL A 36 -12.10 -17.58 -7.42
N LEU A 37 -13.16 -17.03 -8.00
CA LEU A 37 -13.59 -17.35 -9.36
C LEU A 37 -12.51 -17.03 -10.40
N SER A 38 -11.81 -15.89 -10.26
CA SER A 38 -10.71 -15.53 -11.16
C SER A 38 -9.46 -16.40 -10.99
N ALA A 39 -9.29 -17.04 -9.82
CA ALA A 39 -8.15 -17.89 -9.53
C ALA A 39 -8.35 -19.33 -10.03
N LEU A 40 -9.58 -19.80 -10.21
CA LEU A 40 -9.90 -21.17 -10.66
C LEU A 40 -9.14 -21.60 -11.93
N PRO A 41 -8.96 -20.78 -12.98
CA PRO A 41 -8.20 -21.18 -14.17
C PRO A 41 -6.69 -21.34 -13.93
N TYR A 42 -6.17 -20.84 -12.80
CA TYR A 42 -4.75 -20.78 -12.47
C TYR A 42 -4.39 -21.63 -11.25
N CYS A 43 -5.36 -22.32 -10.66
CA CYS A 43 -5.19 -23.12 -9.45
C CYS A 43 -5.49 -24.59 -9.75
N ASP A 44 -4.61 -25.45 -9.27
CA ASP A 44 -4.80 -26.90 -9.25
C ASP A 44 -5.43 -27.32 -7.91
N ALA A 45 -5.73 -28.60 -7.74
CA ALA A 45 -6.33 -29.13 -6.51
C ALA A 45 -5.46 -28.91 -5.23
N ILE A 46 -4.16 -28.64 -5.40
CA ILE A 46 -3.16 -28.64 -4.33
C ILE A 46 -2.35 -27.33 -4.28
N ALA A 47 -2.31 -26.57 -5.38
CA ALA A 47 -1.49 -25.36 -5.48
C ALA A 47 -2.10 -24.31 -6.39
N CYS A 48 -1.86 -23.04 -6.04
CA CYS A 48 -2.14 -21.88 -6.88
C CYS A 48 -0.81 -21.17 -7.19
N PRO A 49 -0.04 -21.62 -8.20
CA PRO A 49 1.28 -21.08 -8.50
C PRO A 49 1.17 -19.73 -9.21
N LEU A 50 0.59 -18.72 -8.55
CA LEU A 50 0.53 -17.35 -9.07
C LEU A 50 1.93 -16.73 -9.17
N VAL A 51 2.82 -17.06 -8.22
CA VAL A 51 4.27 -16.79 -8.23
C VAL A 51 4.95 -17.83 -7.33
N PRO A 52 6.07 -18.48 -7.74
CA PRO A 52 6.81 -19.37 -6.85
C PRO A 52 7.28 -18.63 -5.60
N VAL A 53 7.01 -19.16 -4.41
CA VAL A 53 7.46 -18.59 -3.12
C VAL A 53 8.98 -18.52 -3.00
N SER A 54 9.69 -19.35 -3.78
CA SER A 54 11.15 -19.35 -3.91
C SER A 54 11.69 -18.30 -4.88
N SER A 55 10.83 -17.55 -5.59
CA SER A 55 11.29 -16.50 -6.50
C SER A 55 11.95 -15.34 -5.75
N GLY A 56 12.94 -14.69 -6.38
CA GLY A 56 13.54 -13.45 -5.87
C GLY A 56 12.46 -12.39 -5.60
N PHE A 57 11.46 -12.30 -6.48
CA PHE A 57 10.31 -11.42 -6.32
C PHE A 57 9.59 -11.55 -4.98
N VAL A 58 9.39 -12.78 -4.48
CA VAL A 58 8.66 -13.00 -3.22
C VAL A 58 9.59 -12.94 -2.01
N SER A 59 10.87 -13.29 -2.19
CA SER A 59 11.82 -13.49 -1.08
C SER A 59 12.68 -12.27 -0.78
N SER A 60 13.14 -11.51 -1.78
CA SER A 60 14.16 -10.48 -1.58
C SER A 60 14.15 -9.30 -2.55
N ASP A 61 13.35 -9.30 -3.61
CA ASP A 61 13.39 -8.22 -4.62
C ASP A 61 13.10 -6.86 -4.00
N ARG A 62 13.83 -5.87 -4.52
CA ARG A 62 13.77 -4.45 -4.18
C ARG A 62 13.67 -3.66 -5.49
N SER A 63 13.09 -2.48 -5.41
CA SER A 63 12.84 -1.57 -6.53
C SER A 63 12.97 -0.11 -6.07
N ALA A 64 11.84 0.55 -5.81
CA ALA A 64 11.71 1.96 -5.46
C ALA A 64 11.26 2.18 -4.00
N GLU A 65 11.48 1.20 -3.13
CA GLU A 65 11.02 1.16 -1.74
C GLU A 65 11.70 2.20 -0.84
N LEU A 66 10.98 2.64 0.21
CA LEU A 66 11.45 3.60 1.21
C LEU A 66 12.01 2.94 2.47
N VAL A 67 11.12 2.34 3.27
CA VAL A 67 11.49 1.80 4.58
C VAL A 67 12.53 0.68 4.47
N PRO A 68 12.44 -0.25 3.50
CA PRO A 68 13.48 -1.24 3.32
C PRO A 68 14.85 -0.65 2.98
N TYR A 69 14.89 0.40 2.16
CA TYR A 69 16.14 1.10 1.85
C TYR A 69 16.75 1.73 3.10
N LEU A 70 15.94 2.43 3.91
CA LEU A 70 16.40 3.05 5.16
C LEU A 70 16.85 1.99 6.18
N LEU A 71 16.11 0.90 6.31
CA LEU A 71 16.46 -0.21 7.19
C LEU A 71 17.77 -0.87 6.75
N ALA A 72 18.02 -0.99 5.44
CA ALA A 72 19.26 -1.53 4.91
C ALA A 72 20.49 -0.69 5.28
N GLN A 73 20.34 0.63 5.49
CA GLN A 73 21.45 1.49 5.93
C GLN A 73 21.87 1.25 7.39
N VAL A 74 20.95 0.76 8.23
CA VAL A 74 21.18 0.64 9.68
C VAL A 74 21.21 -0.81 10.18
N ALA A 75 20.49 -1.72 9.52
CA ALA A 75 20.34 -3.12 9.87
C ALA A 75 20.10 -3.98 8.61
N PRO A 76 21.12 -4.15 7.74
CA PRO A 76 21.00 -4.87 6.47
C PRO A 76 20.48 -6.31 6.62
N GLN A 77 20.83 -6.99 7.71
CA GLN A 77 20.36 -8.33 8.04
C GLN A 77 18.83 -8.39 8.22
N LEU A 78 18.22 -7.37 8.85
CA LEU A 78 16.77 -7.30 8.98
C LEU A 78 16.12 -6.90 7.66
N ALA A 79 16.79 -6.03 6.90
CA ALA A 79 16.25 -5.50 5.66
C ALA A 79 16.03 -6.56 4.58
N ALA A 80 16.76 -7.68 4.65
CA ALA A 80 16.62 -8.81 3.73
C ALA A 80 15.31 -9.60 3.91
N HIS A 81 14.67 -9.54 5.07
CA HIS A 81 13.52 -10.40 5.38
C HIS A 81 12.18 -9.69 5.21
N ASN A 82 11.40 -10.08 4.20
CA ASN A 82 10.08 -9.49 3.91
C ASN A 82 9.07 -9.63 5.07
N ILE A 83 9.23 -10.62 5.95
CA ILE A 83 8.40 -10.80 7.15
C ILE A 83 8.45 -9.60 8.09
N VAL A 84 9.59 -8.90 8.16
CA VAL A 84 9.75 -7.72 9.02
C VAL A 84 8.74 -6.63 8.60
N TYR A 85 8.66 -6.34 7.30
CA TYR A 85 7.70 -5.35 6.78
C TYR A 85 6.25 -5.84 6.88
N GLY A 86 6.01 -7.14 6.71
CA GLY A 86 4.70 -7.75 6.90
C GLY A 86 4.19 -7.59 8.34
N LEU A 87 5.05 -7.82 9.33
CA LEU A 87 4.72 -7.62 10.75
C LEU A 87 4.48 -6.14 11.08
N LEU A 88 5.35 -5.24 10.59
CA LEU A 88 5.16 -3.80 10.76
C LEU A 88 3.83 -3.33 10.16
N LEU A 89 3.51 -3.79 8.95
CA LEU A 89 2.23 -3.49 8.31
C LEU A 89 1.07 -4.07 9.13
N GLY A 90 1.18 -5.29 9.66
CA GLY A 90 0.17 -5.89 10.54
C GLY A 90 -0.12 -5.05 11.78
N ILE A 91 0.93 -4.58 12.47
CA ILE A 91 0.81 -3.68 13.62
C ILE A 91 0.10 -2.39 13.23
N VAL A 92 0.52 -1.76 12.13
CA VAL A 92 -0.12 -0.54 11.62
C VAL A 92 -1.59 -0.80 11.30
N LEU A 93 -1.92 -1.90 10.63
CA LEU A 93 -3.29 -2.28 10.29
C LEU A 93 -4.17 -2.42 11.53
N VAL A 94 -3.69 -3.08 12.59
CA VAL A 94 -4.42 -3.18 13.86
C VAL A 94 -4.67 -1.79 14.45
N GLY A 95 -3.64 -0.94 14.48
CA GLY A 95 -3.79 0.46 14.94
C GLY A 95 -4.78 1.27 14.08
N LEU A 96 -4.75 1.10 12.76
CA LEU A 96 -5.69 1.71 11.83
C LEU A 96 -7.12 1.21 12.08
N MET A 97 -7.31 -0.09 12.29
CA MET A 97 -8.61 -0.70 12.57
C MET A 97 -9.21 -0.19 13.89
N ALA A 98 -8.37 0.02 14.91
CA ALA A 98 -8.80 0.56 16.20
C ALA A 98 -9.21 2.04 16.11
N ARG A 99 -8.43 2.87 15.40
CA ARG A 99 -8.62 4.33 15.37
C ARG A 99 -9.61 4.83 14.31
N SER A 100 -9.73 4.14 13.18
CA SER A 100 -10.45 4.67 12.03
C SER A 100 -11.96 4.47 12.20
N ASN A 101 -12.71 5.55 12.02
CA ASN A 101 -14.18 5.55 12.17
C ASN A 101 -14.92 5.49 10.82
N THR A 102 -14.23 5.77 9.71
CA THR A 102 -14.81 5.75 8.37
C THR A 102 -13.98 4.86 7.45
N PHE A 103 -14.62 4.26 6.45
CA PHE A 103 -13.94 3.47 5.43
C PHE A 103 -12.93 4.31 4.65
N LEU A 104 -13.29 5.56 4.32
CA LEU A 104 -12.43 6.46 3.56
C LEU A 104 -11.10 6.72 4.27
N ASP A 105 -11.13 7.04 5.57
CA ASP A 105 -9.93 7.31 6.35
C ASP A 105 -9.06 6.07 6.54
N TYR A 106 -9.69 4.92 6.79
CA TYR A 106 -9.00 3.64 6.90
C TYR A 106 -8.31 3.28 5.59
N ALA A 107 -9.04 3.29 4.48
CA ALA A 107 -8.54 2.85 3.18
C ALA A 107 -7.40 3.74 2.69
N GLU A 108 -7.53 5.07 2.82
CA GLU A 108 -6.46 5.99 2.46
C GLU A 108 -5.21 5.76 3.34
N SER A 109 -5.38 5.66 4.66
CA SER A 109 -4.26 5.43 5.58
C SER A 109 -3.60 4.07 5.37
N TYR A 110 -4.39 3.06 5.01
CA TYR A 110 -3.91 1.73 4.67
C TYR A 110 -3.03 1.78 3.43
N PHE A 111 -3.51 2.36 2.33
CA PHE A 111 -2.70 2.45 1.10
C PHE A 111 -1.44 3.28 1.30
N PHE A 112 -1.51 4.36 2.09
CA PHE A 112 -0.32 5.10 2.51
C PHE A 112 0.69 4.20 3.24
N ALA A 113 0.25 3.51 4.28
CA ALA A 113 1.11 2.62 5.07
C ALA A 113 1.69 1.48 4.22
N LEU A 114 0.86 0.89 3.36
CA LEU A 114 1.28 -0.16 2.44
C LEU A 114 2.37 0.34 1.49
N LEU A 115 2.21 1.51 0.87
CA LEU A 115 3.25 2.06 -0.01
C LEU A 115 4.55 2.33 0.74
N VAL A 116 4.48 2.93 1.93
CA VAL A 116 5.66 3.25 2.73
C VAL A 116 6.43 2.00 3.16
N LEU A 117 5.70 0.94 3.53
CA LEU A 117 6.28 -0.28 4.10
C LEU A 117 6.54 -1.39 3.06
N SER A 118 6.01 -1.29 1.84
CA SER A 118 6.14 -2.37 0.87
C SER A 118 7.60 -2.55 0.44
N PRO A 119 8.12 -3.79 0.44
CA PRO A 119 9.46 -4.10 -0.07
C PRO A 119 9.59 -3.88 -1.58
N ILE A 120 8.47 -3.89 -2.29
CA ILE A 120 8.42 -3.78 -3.75
C ILE A 120 7.39 -2.72 -4.11
N ILE A 121 7.81 -1.77 -4.94
CA ILE A 121 6.98 -0.66 -5.39
C ILE A 121 6.97 -0.68 -6.90
N HIS A 122 5.78 -0.80 -7.46
CA HIS A 122 5.55 -0.71 -8.89
C HIS A 122 4.74 0.55 -9.21
N ILE A 123 4.94 1.15 -10.39
CA ILE A 123 4.28 2.41 -10.77
C ILE A 123 2.75 2.38 -10.60
N TRP A 124 2.12 1.25 -10.94
CA TRP A 124 0.68 1.03 -10.77
C TRP A 124 0.20 1.11 -9.32
N TYR A 125 1.06 1.02 -8.31
CA TYR A 125 0.64 1.07 -6.92
C TYR A 125 0.27 2.50 -6.50
N PHE A 126 0.86 3.51 -7.16
CA PHE A 126 0.50 4.91 -6.95
C PHE A 126 -0.92 5.23 -7.41
N THR A 127 -1.45 4.51 -8.42
CA THR A 127 -2.81 4.76 -8.92
C THR A 127 -3.88 4.34 -7.92
N TRP A 128 -3.55 3.46 -6.97
CA TRP A 128 -4.48 3.07 -5.89
C TRP A 128 -4.89 4.26 -5.00
N LEU A 129 -4.04 5.29 -4.92
CA LEU A 129 -4.31 6.49 -4.13
C LEU A 129 -5.12 7.56 -4.87
N VAL A 130 -5.22 7.49 -6.20
CA VAL A 130 -5.86 8.52 -7.03
C VAL A 130 -7.31 8.84 -6.62
N PRO A 131 -8.19 7.85 -6.35
CA PRO A 131 -9.57 8.15 -5.93
C PRO A 131 -9.65 8.96 -4.63
N PHE A 132 -8.67 8.78 -3.74
CA PHE A 132 -8.63 9.48 -2.46
C PHE A 132 -8.17 10.93 -2.61
N ALA A 133 -7.33 11.24 -3.61
CA ALA A 133 -6.83 12.61 -3.82
C ALA A 133 -7.99 13.61 -4.01
N VAL A 134 -9.06 13.18 -4.67
CA VAL A 134 -10.28 13.96 -4.86
C VAL A 134 -11.13 13.97 -3.60
N ALA A 135 -11.37 12.80 -2.99
CA ALA A 135 -12.30 12.66 -1.87
C ALA A 135 -11.79 13.27 -0.55
N THR A 136 -10.50 13.16 -0.24
CA THR A 136 -9.91 13.60 1.03
C THR A 136 -9.19 14.94 0.91
N GLN A 137 -8.90 15.40 -0.32
CA GLN A 137 -8.05 16.55 -0.62
C GLN A 137 -6.67 16.48 0.06
N ASN A 138 -6.21 15.27 0.41
CA ASN A 138 -4.94 15.07 1.08
C ASN A 138 -3.78 15.43 0.16
N LEU A 139 -2.94 16.36 0.62
CA LEU A 139 -1.83 16.89 -0.18
C LEU A 139 -0.83 15.79 -0.55
N GLY A 140 -0.53 14.86 0.35
CA GLY A 140 0.37 13.74 0.05
C GLY A 140 -0.20 12.89 -1.08
N THR A 141 -1.48 12.51 -0.95
CA THR A 141 -2.21 11.76 -1.98
C THR A 141 -2.24 12.48 -3.33
N ARG A 142 -2.36 13.81 -3.35
CA ARG A 142 -2.29 14.63 -4.58
C ARG A 142 -0.87 14.67 -5.16
N LEU A 143 0.15 14.72 -4.30
CA LEU A 143 1.56 14.75 -4.70
C LEU A 143 2.09 13.37 -5.13
N VAL A 144 1.30 12.30 -5.03
CA VAL A 144 1.68 10.96 -5.51
C VAL A 144 1.99 10.94 -7.01
N SER A 145 1.45 11.89 -7.79
CA SER A 145 1.77 12.07 -9.21
C SER A 145 3.25 12.39 -9.44
N PHE A 146 3.89 13.14 -8.54
CA PHE A 146 5.34 13.36 -8.58
C PHE A 146 6.10 12.06 -8.36
N SER A 147 5.68 11.23 -7.39
CA SER A 147 6.27 9.92 -7.16
C SER A 147 6.17 9.01 -8.39
N ALA A 148 5.00 8.99 -9.03
CA ALA A 148 4.78 8.23 -10.27
C ALA A 148 5.63 8.75 -11.44
N PHE A 149 5.82 10.07 -11.56
CA PHE A 149 6.69 10.66 -12.57
C PHE A 149 8.17 10.30 -12.34
N VAL A 150 8.68 10.44 -11.10
CA VAL A 150 10.07 10.08 -10.77
C VAL A 150 10.34 8.60 -11.02
N TYR A 151 9.36 7.72 -10.81
CA TYR A 151 9.50 6.29 -11.11
C TYR A 151 9.86 6.03 -12.58
N LEU A 152 9.44 6.89 -13.52
CA LEU A 152 9.74 6.73 -14.95
C LEU A 152 11.24 6.89 -15.28
N VAL A 153 12.04 7.42 -14.36
CA VAL A 153 13.50 7.47 -14.50
C VAL A 153 14.11 6.07 -14.66
N LEU A 154 13.52 5.04 -14.04
CA LEU A 154 13.96 3.64 -14.21
C LEU A 154 13.83 3.19 -15.67
N PHE A 155 12.69 3.47 -16.31
CA PHE A 155 12.47 3.13 -17.72
C PHE A 155 13.37 3.96 -18.65
N TYR A 156 13.58 5.23 -18.32
CA TYR A 156 14.52 6.08 -19.06
C TYR A 156 15.95 5.50 -19.01
N ARG A 157 16.46 5.11 -17.83
CA ARG A 157 17.79 4.48 -17.71
C ARG A 157 17.89 3.17 -18.47
N GLN A 158 16.85 2.34 -18.43
CA GLN A 158 16.78 1.12 -19.24
C GLN A 158 16.91 1.40 -20.74
N SER A 159 16.31 2.49 -21.23
CA SER A 159 16.44 2.90 -22.64
C SER A 159 17.85 3.35 -23.03
N LEU A 160 18.67 3.76 -22.05
CA LEU A 160 20.07 4.12 -22.23
C LEU A 160 21.03 2.93 -22.06
N GLY A 161 20.51 1.72 -21.82
CA GLY A 161 21.30 0.50 -21.62
C GLY A 161 21.69 0.20 -20.17
N ASP A 162 21.23 0.99 -19.20
CA ASP A 162 21.36 0.67 -17.78
C ASP A 162 20.17 -0.18 -17.31
N PHE A 163 20.41 -1.48 -17.13
CA PHE A 163 19.41 -2.45 -16.69
C PHE A 163 19.29 -2.55 -15.16
N SER A 164 19.95 -1.69 -14.39
CA SER A 164 19.81 -1.66 -12.94
C SER A 164 18.42 -1.16 -12.53
N TRP A 165 17.64 -2.02 -11.87
CA TRP A 165 16.28 -1.67 -11.41
C TRP A 165 16.29 -1.07 -10.00
N THR A 166 17.14 -0.06 -9.78
CA THR A 166 17.31 0.56 -8.47
C THR A 166 17.36 2.07 -8.59
N LEU A 167 16.71 2.78 -7.67
CA LEU A 167 16.79 4.25 -7.60
C LEU A 167 18.07 4.71 -6.88
N THR A 168 18.68 5.77 -7.39
CA THR A 168 19.72 6.49 -6.64
C THR A 168 19.13 7.08 -5.36
N PRO A 169 19.96 7.41 -4.34
CA PRO A 169 19.46 8.04 -3.13
C PRO A 169 18.67 9.32 -3.41
N ALA A 170 19.14 10.16 -4.34
CA ALA A 170 18.47 11.40 -4.73
C ALA A 170 17.11 11.13 -5.40
N GLU A 171 17.06 10.19 -6.36
CA GLU A 171 15.80 9.80 -7.02
C GLU A 171 14.80 9.23 -6.01
N ARG A 172 15.26 8.39 -5.07
CA ARG A 172 14.42 7.84 -4.02
C ARG A 172 13.89 8.93 -3.09
N THR A 173 14.72 9.91 -2.73
CA THR A 173 14.28 11.08 -1.96
C THR A 173 13.24 11.88 -2.74
N LEU A 174 13.46 12.17 -4.01
CA LEU A 174 12.49 12.90 -4.85
C LEU A 174 11.19 12.12 -5.02
N LEU A 175 11.25 10.79 -5.10
CA LEU A 175 10.08 9.94 -5.20
C LEU A 175 9.24 10.01 -3.93
N TRP A 176 9.85 9.91 -2.75
CA TRP A 176 9.12 9.76 -1.48
C TRP A 176 8.82 11.06 -0.75
N LEU A 177 9.74 12.03 -0.77
CA LEU A 177 9.68 13.20 0.10
C LEU A 177 8.41 14.05 -0.12
N PRO A 178 7.99 14.39 -1.37
CA PRO A 178 6.76 15.17 -1.58
C PRO A 178 5.52 14.45 -1.03
N PHE A 179 5.44 13.14 -1.26
CA PHE A 179 4.34 12.30 -0.79
C PHE A 179 4.25 12.27 0.74
N LEU A 180 5.38 12.02 1.42
CA LEU A 180 5.43 11.96 2.89
C LEU A 180 5.16 13.31 3.55
N LEU A 181 5.79 14.38 3.04
CA LEU A 181 5.60 15.72 3.58
C LEU A 181 4.16 16.20 3.38
N GLY A 182 3.59 15.98 2.20
CA GLY A 182 2.19 16.32 1.93
C GLY A 182 1.21 15.55 2.83
N TRP A 183 1.51 14.28 3.11
CA TRP A 183 0.69 13.46 4.01
C TRP A 183 0.77 13.97 5.44
N ALA A 184 1.99 14.16 5.98
CA ALA A 184 2.22 14.71 7.30
C ALA A 184 1.56 16.08 7.45
N TRP A 185 1.73 16.98 6.50
CA TRP A 185 1.09 18.29 6.48
C TRP A 185 -0.43 18.22 6.59
N THR A 186 -1.07 17.32 5.83
CA THR A 186 -2.53 17.12 5.86
C THR A 186 -3.01 16.58 7.22
N ARG A 187 -2.24 15.66 7.82
CA ARG A 187 -2.59 15.00 9.07
C ARG A 187 -2.32 15.86 10.30
N LEU A 188 -1.30 16.72 10.26
CA LEU A 188 -0.91 17.62 11.34
C LEU A 188 -1.66 18.96 11.32
N ARG A 189 -2.27 19.33 10.19
CA ARG A 189 -3.06 20.56 10.11
C ARG A 189 -4.27 20.54 11.07
N PRO A 190 -4.47 21.61 11.85
CA PRO A 190 -5.65 21.76 12.71
C PRO A 190 -6.95 21.63 11.91
N PHE A 191 -7.93 20.94 12.49
CA PHE A 191 -9.25 20.66 11.88
C PHE A 191 -9.97 21.94 11.40
N THR A 192 -9.72 23.09 12.04
CA THR A 192 -10.30 24.39 11.71
C THR A 192 -9.91 24.94 10.33
N SER A 193 -8.88 24.38 9.69
CA SER A 193 -8.39 24.79 8.37
C SER A 193 -8.83 23.89 7.22
N ARG A 194 -9.65 22.86 7.49
CA ARG A 194 -10.16 21.99 6.43
C ARG A 194 -11.40 22.63 5.79
N PRO A 195 -11.41 22.85 4.47
CA PRO A 195 -12.59 23.38 3.81
C PRO A 195 -13.78 22.46 4.10
N SER A 196 -14.89 23.04 4.54
CA SER A 196 -16.14 22.31 4.73
C SER A 196 -16.55 21.75 3.38
N VAL A 197 -16.43 20.43 3.21
CA VAL A 197 -17.07 19.75 2.08
C VAL A 197 -18.56 19.80 2.37
N SER A 198 -19.26 20.72 1.71
CA SER A 198 -20.72 20.72 1.66
C SER A 198 -21.15 19.36 1.09
N ARG A 199 -21.89 18.58 1.89
CA ARG A 199 -22.49 17.33 1.43
C ARG A 199 -23.69 17.61 0.55
#